data_AF-A0A3C1G484-F1
#
_entry.id   AF-A0A3C1G484-F1
#
_cell.length_a   1.000
_cell.length_b   1.000
_cell.length_c   1.000
_cell.angle_alpha   90.00
_cell.angle_beta   90.00
_cell.angle_gamma   90.00
#
_symmetry.space_group_name_H-M   'P 1'
#
loop_
_entity.id
_entity.type
_entity.pdbx_description
1 polymer ?
#
loop_
_entity_poly.entity_id
_entity_poly.type
_entity_poly.pdbx_seq_one_letter_code
_entity_poly.pdbx_strand_id
1 'polypeptide(L)'
;MRPIGSLMVEHRVIERMLGLLKHELTMIIEQGKTNGIVIDVGIDFFSTYVAKFHHRKEEEILFRELEKKPLSEEDKQFIDDLIKEHVFSRDTVEELRNAHERCATGTKSPDEIVKPLEAIIKLYPLHIEKEDSHFFFQTME
;
A
#
# COMPACT_ATOMS: atom_id res chain seq x y z
N MET A 1 -15.09 14.46 15.19
CA MET A 1 -14.60 13.41 14.27
C MET A 1 -13.59 12.57 15.04
N ARG A 2 -13.68 11.23 15.02
CA ARG A 2 -12.62 10.40 15.64
C ARG A 2 -11.34 10.53 14.79
N PRO A 3 -10.12 10.53 15.39
CA PRO A 3 -8.85 10.64 14.66
C PRO A 3 -8.72 9.70 13.44
N ILE A 4 -9.21 8.46 13.59
CA ILE A 4 -9.24 7.43 12.53
C ILE A 4 -10.01 7.85 11.26
N GLY A 5 -10.96 8.78 11.35
CA GLY A 5 -11.76 9.19 10.19
C GLY A 5 -10.92 9.84 9.08
N SER A 6 -9.79 10.45 9.43
CA SER A 6 -8.85 10.98 8.44
C SER A 6 -8.12 9.86 7.67
N LEU A 7 -7.70 8.79 8.36
CA LEU A 7 -7.05 7.63 7.75
C LEU A 7 -8.00 6.89 6.80
N MET A 8 -9.25 6.69 7.21
CA MET A 8 -10.28 6.06 6.37
C MET A 8 -10.58 6.86 5.09
N VAL A 9 -10.52 8.20 5.14
CA VAL A 9 -10.66 9.03 3.93
C VAL A 9 -9.47 8.82 2.99
N GLU A 10 -8.27 8.69 3.52
CA GLU A 10 -7.06 8.43 2.73
C GLU A 10 -7.10 7.05 2.07
N HIS A 11 -7.65 6.03 2.74
CA HIS A 11 -7.90 4.71 2.13
C HIS A 11 -8.71 4.81 0.84
N ARG A 12 -9.73 5.68 0.81
CA ARG A 12 -10.53 5.88 -0.42
C ARG A 12 -9.72 6.50 -1.56
N VAL A 13 -8.67 7.28 -1.25
CA VAL A 13 -7.73 7.80 -2.25
C VAL A 13 -6.81 6.68 -2.75
N ILE A 14 -6.32 5.84 -1.84
CA ILE A 14 -5.49 4.68 -2.17
C ILE A 14 -6.23 3.73 -3.12
N GLU A 15 -7.48 3.40 -2.82
CA GLU A 15 -8.31 2.56 -3.68
C GLU A 15 -8.51 3.11 -5.09
N ARG A 16 -8.64 4.42 -5.25
CA ARG A 16 -8.74 5.06 -6.57
C ARG A 16 -7.45 4.87 -7.37
N MET A 17 -6.30 5.04 -6.73
CA MET A 17 -5.00 4.77 -7.38
C MET A 17 -4.87 3.29 -7.77
N LEU A 18 -5.31 2.36 -6.90
CA LEU A 18 -5.34 0.93 -7.24
C LEU A 18 -6.22 0.64 -8.46
N GLY A 19 -7.33 1.37 -8.63
CA GLY A 19 -8.16 1.27 -9.83
C GLY A 19 -7.41 1.60 -11.12
N LEU A 20 -6.58 2.66 -11.10
CA LEU A 20 -5.74 3.04 -12.24
C LEU A 20 -4.66 2.00 -12.50
N LEU A 21 -4.00 1.51 -11.46
CA LEU A 21 -2.95 0.49 -11.58
C LEU A 21 -3.48 -0.87 -12.04
N LYS A 22 -4.70 -1.24 -11.64
CA LYS A 22 -5.38 -2.44 -12.15
C LYS A 22 -5.60 -2.36 -13.66
N HIS A 23 -6.04 -1.21 -14.15
CA HIS A 23 -6.21 -1.00 -15.58
C HIS A 23 -4.87 -1.12 -16.33
N GLU A 24 -3.82 -0.46 -15.81
CA GLU A 24 -2.48 -0.55 -16.38
C GLU A 24 -1.95 -1.99 -16.39
N LEU A 25 -2.13 -2.75 -15.31
CA LEU A 25 -1.75 -4.16 -15.24
C LEU A 25 -2.44 -5.00 -16.33
N THR A 26 -3.74 -4.79 -16.56
CA THR A 26 -4.47 -5.45 -17.67
C THR A 26 -3.87 -5.11 -19.02
N MET A 27 -3.55 -3.84 -19.26
CA MET A 27 -2.93 -3.40 -20.53
C MET A 27 -1.56 -4.05 -20.77
N ILE A 28 -0.75 -4.19 -19.73
CA ILE A 28 0.55 -4.87 -19.79
C ILE A 28 0.35 -6.35 -20.16
N ILE A 29 -0.55 -7.05 -19.46
CA ILE A 29 -0.78 -8.49 -19.66
C ILE A 29 -1.35 -8.79 -21.05
N GLU A 30 -2.35 -8.03 -21.50
CA GLU A 30 -3.07 -8.32 -22.75
C GLU A 30 -2.33 -7.83 -24.00
N GLN A 31 -1.61 -6.70 -23.89
CA GLN A 31 -1.06 -6.00 -25.05
C GLN A 31 0.46 -5.93 -25.05
N GLY A 32 1.13 -6.35 -23.97
CA GLY A 32 2.58 -6.23 -23.81
C GLY A 32 3.07 -4.78 -23.80
N LYS A 33 2.18 -3.82 -23.51
CA LYS A 33 2.48 -2.39 -23.51
C LYS A 33 2.35 -1.84 -22.10
N THR A 34 3.34 -1.08 -21.68
CA THR A 34 3.30 -0.31 -20.43
C THR A 34 3.33 1.18 -20.72
N ASN A 35 2.49 1.93 -20.01
CA ASN A 35 2.57 3.38 -19.90
C ASN A 35 3.46 3.73 -18.71
N GLY A 36 4.74 4.01 -18.98
CA GLY A 36 5.71 4.32 -17.94
C GLY A 36 5.31 5.49 -17.03
N ILE A 37 4.59 6.48 -17.55
CA ILE A 37 4.12 7.63 -16.75
C ILE A 37 3.14 7.18 -15.65
N VAL A 38 2.26 6.23 -15.95
CA VAL A 38 1.31 5.70 -14.95
C VAL A 38 2.06 4.93 -13.87
N ILE A 39 3.08 4.16 -14.25
CA ILE A 39 3.93 3.42 -13.31
C ILE A 39 4.72 4.39 -12.42
N ASP A 40 5.33 5.43 -12.97
CA ASP A 40 6.03 6.48 -12.20
C ASP A 40 5.12 7.17 -11.18
N VAL A 41 3.91 7.56 -11.61
CA VAL A 41 2.92 8.18 -10.73
C VAL A 41 2.49 7.20 -9.63
N GLY A 42 2.28 5.92 -9.96
CA GLY A 42 1.98 4.89 -8.97
C GLY A 42 3.10 4.73 -7.95
N ILE A 43 4.34 4.62 -8.41
CA ILE A 43 5.52 4.49 -7.56
C ILE A 43 5.65 5.68 -6.61
N ASP A 44 5.51 6.92 -7.09
CA ASP A 44 5.54 8.11 -6.23
C ASP A 44 4.37 8.12 -5.24
N PHE A 45 3.17 7.81 -5.69
CA PHE A 45 1.99 7.78 -4.83
C PHE A 45 2.19 6.81 -3.66
N PHE A 46 2.62 5.58 -3.92
CA PHE A 46 2.84 4.60 -2.85
C PHE A 46 4.07 4.92 -1.99
N SER A 47 5.16 5.45 -2.57
CA SER A 47 6.37 5.81 -1.82
C SER A 47 6.18 7.04 -0.95
N THR A 48 5.38 8.00 -1.40
CA THR A 48 5.22 9.31 -0.77
C THR A 48 3.91 9.36 0.00
N TYR A 49 2.77 9.34 -0.68
CA TYR A 49 1.47 9.50 -0.04
C TYR A 49 1.17 8.35 0.93
N VAL A 50 1.35 7.11 0.47
CA VAL A 50 1.01 5.93 1.29
C VAL A 50 2.07 5.69 2.37
N ALA A 51 3.32 5.45 1.97
CA ALA A 51 4.35 5.06 2.94
C ALA A 51 4.84 6.20 3.84
N LYS A 52 5.10 7.40 3.32
CA LYS A 52 5.69 8.50 4.13
C LYS A 52 4.65 9.33 4.88
N PHE A 53 3.40 9.36 4.44
CA PHE A 53 2.36 10.14 5.12
C PHE A 53 1.34 9.24 5.81
N HIS A 54 0.65 8.39 5.07
CA HIS A 54 -0.43 7.57 5.62
C HIS A 54 0.09 6.55 6.66
N HIS A 55 0.94 5.61 6.27
CA HIS A 55 1.49 4.58 7.18
C HIS A 55 2.27 5.20 8.35
N ARG A 56 2.95 6.33 8.17
CA ARG A 56 3.66 6.99 9.29
C ARG A 56 2.71 7.55 10.35
N LYS A 57 1.50 7.97 9.97
CA LYS A 57 0.50 8.39 10.97
C LYS A 57 -0.03 7.19 11.75
N GLU A 58 -0.14 6.03 11.12
CA GLU A 58 -0.41 4.79 11.84
C GLU A 58 0.76 4.41 12.74
N GLU A 59 1.93 4.13 12.18
CA GLU A 59 3.10 3.60 12.90
C GLU A 59 3.62 4.58 13.97
N GLU A 60 3.91 5.83 13.60
CA GLU A 60 4.59 6.78 14.49
C GLU A 60 3.63 7.53 15.43
N ILE A 61 2.31 7.43 15.22
CA ILE A 61 1.31 8.11 16.06
C ILE A 61 0.31 7.11 16.61
N LEU A 62 -0.57 6.54 15.79
CA LEU A 62 -1.68 5.72 16.28
C LEU A 62 -1.20 4.49 17.05
N PHE A 63 -0.38 3.63 16.42
CA PHE A 63 0.10 2.38 17.01
C PHE A 63 0.98 2.67 18.23
N ARG A 64 1.89 3.63 18.14
CA ARG A 64 2.72 4.08 19.28
C ARG A 64 1.90 4.55 20.48
N GLU A 65 0.78 5.26 20.26
CA GLU A 65 -0.08 5.69 21.37
C GLU A 65 -0.96 4.53 21.89
N LEU A 66 -1.35 3.58 21.04
CA LEU A 66 -2.10 2.38 21.45
C LEU A 66 -1.23 1.43 22.31
N GLU A 67 0.05 1.27 22.00
CA GLU A 67 0.98 0.45 22.79
C GLU A 67 1.13 0.90 24.25
N LYS A 68 0.79 2.15 24.56
CA LYS A 68 0.79 2.68 25.94
C LYS A 68 -0.44 2.26 26.75
N LYS A 69 -1.45 1.67 26.10
CA LYS A 69 -2.66 1.16 26.73
C LYS A 69 -2.51 -0.35 27.04
N PRO A 70 -3.30 -0.89 27.98
CA PRO A 70 -3.39 -2.33 28.15
C PRO A 70 -4.06 -2.97 26.92
N LEU A 71 -3.24 -3.46 25.99
CA LEU A 71 -3.66 -4.21 24.80
C LEU A 71 -3.71 -5.71 25.09
N SER A 72 -4.68 -6.41 24.49
CA SER A 72 -4.65 -7.87 24.46
C SER A 72 -3.50 -8.38 23.60
N GLU A 73 -3.11 -9.65 23.75
CA GLU A 73 -2.10 -10.25 22.88
C GLU A 73 -2.57 -10.33 21.41
N GLU A 74 -3.89 -10.43 21.20
CA GLU A 74 -4.50 -10.38 19.86
C GLU A 74 -4.33 -9.01 19.22
N ASP A 75 -4.59 -7.92 19.96
CA ASP A 75 -4.41 -6.56 19.45
C ASP A 75 -2.95 -6.25 19.10
N LYS A 76 -2.00 -6.72 19.93
CA LYS A 76 -0.56 -6.56 19.66
C LYS A 76 -0.15 -7.30 18.40
N GLN A 77 -0.60 -8.55 18.27
CA GLN A 77 -0.32 -9.36 17.08
C GLN A 77 -0.90 -8.70 15.82
N PHE A 78 -2.09 -8.11 15.93
CA PHE A 78 -2.74 -7.39 14.83
C PHE A 78 -1.90 -6.18 14.39
N ILE A 79 -1.43 -5.34 15.33
CA ILE A 79 -0.55 -4.20 15.03
C ILE A 79 0.74 -4.68 14.36
N ASP A 80 1.37 -5.73 14.89
CA ASP A 80 2.60 -6.29 14.31
C ASP A 80 2.39 -6.77 12.86
N ASP A 81 1.22 -7.35 12.56
CA ASP A 81 0.91 -7.83 11.22
C ASP A 81 0.65 -6.67 10.24
N LEU A 82 -0.02 -5.59 10.68
CA LEU A 82 -0.16 -4.37 9.88
C LEU A 82 1.21 -3.75 9.56
N ILE A 83 2.11 -3.66 10.54
CA ILE A 83 3.47 -3.13 10.35
C ILE A 83 4.25 -3.99 9.34
N LYS A 84 4.15 -5.32 9.41
CA LYS A 84 4.78 -6.22 8.42
C LYS A 84 4.21 -5.99 7.03
N GLU A 85 2.91 -5.77 6.90
CA GLU A 85 2.27 -5.44 5.61
C GLU A 85 2.77 -4.10 5.06
N HIS A 86 2.97 -3.09 5.92
CA HIS A 86 3.58 -1.82 5.50
C HIS A 86 5.01 -1.98 5.00
N VAL A 87 5.83 -2.79 5.71
CA VAL A 87 7.20 -3.13 5.26
C VAL A 87 7.16 -3.83 3.92
N PHE A 88 6.35 -4.89 3.79
CA PHE A 88 6.17 -5.62 2.54
C PHE A 88 5.76 -4.70 1.39
N SER A 89 4.84 -3.76 1.62
CA SER A 89 4.47 -2.79 0.60
C SER A 89 5.62 -1.89 0.19
N ARG A 90 6.44 -1.39 1.14
CA ARG A 90 7.58 -0.52 0.82
C ARG A 90 8.60 -1.26 -0.04
N ASP A 91 8.93 -2.49 0.34
CA ASP A 91 9.86 -3.34 -0.40
C ASP A 91 9.33 -3.65 -1.81
N THR A 92 8.03 -3.98 -1.93
CA THR A 92 7.40 -4.26 -3.22
C THR A 92 7.37 -3.04 -4.15
N VAL A 93 7.16 -1.83 -3.60
CA VAL A 93 7.22 -0.59 -4.39
C VAL A 93 8.64 -0.31 -4.89
N GLU A 94 9.65 -0.64 -4.09
CA GLU A 94 11.04 -0.53 -4.52
C GLU A 94 11.39 -1.59 -5.59
N GLU A 95 10.87 -2.82 -5.47
CA GLU A 95 10.96 -3.82 -6.54
C GLU A 95 10.32 -3.32 -7.85
N LEU A 96 9.14 -2.69 -7.75
CA LEU A 96 8.44 -2.09 -8.89
C LEU A 96 9.28 -1.00 -9.55
N ARG A 97 9.88 -0.10 -8.77
CA ARG A 97 10.79 0.96 -9.27
C ARG A 97 11.95 0.36 -10.04
N ASN A 98 12.65 -0.60 -9.44
CA ASN A 98 13.80 -1.24 -10.07
C ASN A 98 13.41 -1.98 -11.37
N ALA A 99 12.26 -2.65 -11.40
CA ALA A 99 11.73 -3.28 -12.61
C ALA A 99 11.40 -2.25 -13.69
N HIS A 100 10.78 -1.13 -13.30
CA HIS A 100 10.41 -0.06 -14.22
C HIS A 100 11.65 0.57 -14.89
N GLU A 101 12.69 0.87 -14.11
CA GLU A 101 13.96 1.43 -14.62
C GLU A 101 14.67 0.48 -15.60
N ARG A 102 14.66 -0.83 -15.33
CA ARG A 102 15.21 -1.84 -16.25
C ARG A 102 14.43 -1.92 -17.56
N CYS A 103 13.10 -1.79 -17.50
CA CYS A 103 12.26 -1.76 -18.70
C CYS A 103 12.51 -0.49 -19.53
N ALA A 104 12.60 0.68 -18.86
CA ALA A 104 12.84 1.95 -19.52
C ALA A 104 14.21 2.01 -20.25
N THR A 105 15.22 1.32 -19.71
CA THR A 105 16.56 1.21 -20.33
C THR A 105 16.65 0.11 -21.40
N GLY A 106 15.56 -0.63 -21.65
CA GLY A 106 15.52 -1.73 -22.61
C GLY A 106 16.29 -2.98 -22.18
N THR A 107 16.71 -3.06 -20.91
CA THR A 107 17.47 -4.20 -20.39
C THR A 107 16.58 -5.42 -20.13
N LYS A 108 15.27 -5.22 -19.92
CA LYS A 108 14.28 -6.25 -19.56
C LYS A 108 12.91 -6.03 -20.19
N SER A 109 12.09 -7.09 -20.22
CA SER A 109 10.69 -7.08 -20.69
C SER A 109 9.78 -6.36 -19.68
N PRO A 110 8.72 -5.65 -20.14
CA PRO A 110 7.64 -5.13 -19.28
C PRO A 110 7.01 -6.17 -18.33
N ASP A 111 7.15 -7.47 -18.62
CA ASP A 111 6.67 -8.55 -17.75
C ASP A 111 7.29 -8.51 -16.34
N GLU A 112 8.49 -7.93 -16.17
CA GLU A 112 9.10 -7.78 -14.84
C GLU A 112 8.31 -6.83 -13.93
N ILE A 113 7.50 -5.92 -14.49
CA ILE A 113 6.65 -4.98 -13.74
C ILE A 113 5.39 -5.68 -13.21
N VAL A 114 4.92 -6.74 -13.89
CA VAL A 114 3.64 -7.41 -13.60
C VAL A 114 3.60 -7.92 -12.16
N LYS A 115 4.64 -8.64 -11.73
CA LYS A 115 4.68 -9.28 -10.41
C LYS A 115 4.57 -8.28 -9.25
N PRO A 116 5.45 -7.26 -9.12
CA PRO A 116 5.34 -6.31 -8.01
C PRO A 116 4.07 -5.44 -8.10
N LEU A 117 3.61 -5.10 -9.31
CA LEU A 117 2.36 -4.36 -9.50
C LEU A 117 1.14 -5.16 -9.03
N GLU A 118 1.06 -6.45 -9.39
CA GLU A 118 0.01 -7.35 -8.95
C GLU A 118 0.02 -7.57 -7.43
N ALA A 119 1.21 -7.65 -6.82
CA ALA A 119 1.36 -7.78 -5.38
C ALA A 119 0.77 -6.57 -4.62
N ILE A 120 1.06 -5.34 -5.07
CA ILE A 120 0.45 -4.10 -4.51
C ILE A 120 -1.07 -4.14 -4.68
N ILE A 121 -1.55 -4.49 -5.87
CA ILE A 121 -2.98 -4.55 -6.21
C ILE A 121 -3.76 -5.53 -5.33
N LYS A 122 -3.14 -6.66 -4.97
CA LYS A 122 -3.74 -7.69 -4.10
C LYS A 122 -3.65 -7.34 -2.62
N LEU A 123 -2.56 -6.71 -2.18
CA LEU A 123 -2.32 -6.38 -0.79
C LEU A 123 -3.34 -5.38 -0.24
N TYR A 124 -3.43 -4.21 -0.88
CA TYR A 124 -4.09 -3.05 -0.26
C TYR A 124 -5.58 -3.22 0.03
N PRO A 125 -6.41 -3.88 -0.80
CA PRO A 125 -7.83 -4.07 -0.46
C PRO A 125 -8.01 -4.86 0.85
N LEU A 126 -7.20 -5.89 1.06
CA LEU A 126 -7.25 -6.74 2.26
C LEU A 126 -6.69 -6.00 3.47
N HIS A 127 -5.59 -5.27 3.28
CA HIS A 127 -4.99 -4.43 4.31
C HIS A 127 -5.95 -3.34 4.80
N ILE A 128 -6.56 -2.59 3.87
CA ILE A 128 -7.55 -1.55 4.19
C ILE A 128 -8.78 -2.15 4.90
N GLU A 129 -9.25 -3.34 4.50
CA GLU A 129 -10.37 -4.00 5.17
C GLU A 129 -10.04 -4.36 6.63
N LYS A 130 -8.84 -4.89 6.88
CA LYS A 130 -8.34 -5.17 8.25
C LYS A 130 -8.38 -3.91 9.11
N GLU A 131 -7.91 -2.80 8.58
CA GLU A 131 -7.88 -1.54 9.33
C GLU A 131 -9.27 -0.93 9.52
N ASP A 132 -10.02 -0.74 8.44
CA ASP A 132 -11.31 -0.05 8.45
C ASP A 132 -12.37 -0.81 9.25
N SER A 133 -12.42 -2.14 9.12
CA SER A 133 -13.53 -2.95 9.66
C SER A 133 -13.18 -3.65 10.97
N HIS A 134 -11.91 -3.98 11.19
CA HIS A 134 -11.49 -4.82 12.31
C HIS A 134 -10.65 -4.05 13.33
N PHE A 135 -9.78 -3.14 12.91
CA PHE A 135 -8.85 -2.49 13.84
C PHE A 135 -9.34 -1.13 14.35
N PHE A 136 -9.63 -0.18 13.46
CA PHE A 136 -9.85 1.22 13.84
C PHE A 136 -11.06 1.42 14.76
N PHE A 137 -12.16 0.71 14.55
CA PHE A 137 -13.33 0.87 15.43
C PHE A 137 -13.14 0.20 16.79
N GLN A 138 -12.45 -0.95 16.85
CA GLN A 138 -12.29 -1.75 18.06
C GLN A 138 -11.27 -1.13 19.03
N THR A 139 -10.21 -0.51 18.51
CA THR A 139 -9.12 0.07 19.32
C THR A 139 -9.39 1.48 19.87
N MET A 140 -10.56 2.04 19.53
CA MET A 140 -10.96 3.40 19.92
C MET A 140 -11.98 3.43 21.06
N GLU A 141 -12.27 2.27 21.66
CA GLU A 141 -12.96 2.13 22.96
C GLU A 141 -11.96 2.10 24.13
#